data_AF-A0A8T4YRX1-F1
#
_entry.id   AF-A0A8T4YRX1-F1
#
_cell.length_a   1.000
_cell.length_b   1.000
_cell.length_c   1.000
_cell.angle_alpha   90.00
_cell.angle_beta   90.00
_cell.angle_gamma   90.00
#
_symmetry.space_group_name_H-M   'P 1'
#
loop_
_entity.id
_entity.type
_entity.pdbx_description
1 polymer ?
#
loop_
_entity_poly.entity_id
_entity_poly.type
_entity_poly.pdbx_seq_one_letter_code
_entity_poly.pdbx_strand_id
1 'polypeptide(L)' 'MSKTPIVKIDLLEGRTSEQKKRLAEAVTDDLVRVLGVDRNNVIVIFNDLPKENLVKGGTPATEWKK' A
#
# COMPACT_ATOMS: atom_id res chain seq x y z
N MET A 1 17.73 -1.63 19.39
CA MET A 1 17.10 -2.23 18.20
C MET A 1 16.47 -1.10 17.40
N SER A 2 16.85 -0.93 16.12
CA SER A 2 16.18 0.04 15.25
C SER A 2 14.72 -0.38 15.05
N LYS A 3 13.77 0.50 15.37
CA LYS A 3 12.34 0.28 15.12
C LYS A 3 12.03 0.83 13.73
N THR A 4 12.11 -0.02 12.71
CA THR A 4 11.83 0.32 11.30
C THR A 4 10.45 -0.24 10.92
N PRO A 5 9.41 0.58 10.80
CA PRO A 5 8.12 0.12 10.30
C PRO A 5 8.18 -0.21 8.81
N ILE A 6 7.56 -1.32 8.44
CA ILE A 6 7.39 -1.73 7.05
C ILE A 6 5.90 -1.92 6.80
N VAL A 7 5.36 -1.23 5.80
CA VAL A 7 3.97 -1.38 5.36
C VAL A 7 3.97 -1.91 3.94
N LYS A 8 3.30 -3.04 3.72
CA LYS A 8 3.00 -3.54 2.37
C LYS A 8 1.55 -3.22 2.05
N ILE A 9 1.32 -2.61 0.90
CA ILE A 9 -0.01 -2.28 0.39
C ILE A 9 -0.22 -3.07 -0.89
N ASP A 10 -1.10 -4.07 -0.80
CA ASP A 10 -1.64 -4.78 -1.95
C ASP A 10 -2.78 -3.94 -2.55
N LEU A 11 -2.67 -3.60 -3.83
CA LEU A 11 -3.66 -2.80 -4.55
C LEU A 11 -3.97 -3.48 -5.87
N LEU A 12 -5.21 -3.34 -6.34
CA LEU A 12 -5.47 -3.51 -7.77
C LEU A 12 -4.53 -2.58 -8.57
N GLU A 13 -3.98 -3.06 -9.68
CA GLU A 13 -3.15 -2.23 -10.55
C GLU A 13 -3.88 -0.99 -11.12
N GLY A 14 -3.13 -0.10 -11.77
CA GLY A 14 -3.66 1.10 -12.44
C GLY A 14 -3.54 2.41 -11.66
N ARG A 15 -2.88 2.42 -10.50
CA ARG A 15 -2.55 3.67 -9.79
C ARG A 15 -1.31 4.29 -10.42
N THR A 16 -1.30 5.61 -10.58
CA THR A 16 -0.14 6.32 -11.10
C THR A 16 0.98 6.37 -10.06
N SER A 17 2.22 6.61 -10.51
CA SER A 17 3.37 6.82 -9.61
C SER A 17 3.11 7.96 -8.62
N GLU A 18 2.50 9.06 -9.08
CA GLU A 18 2.17 10.20 -8.22
C GLU A 18 1.12 9.86 -7.15
N GLN A 19 0.10 9.05 -7.49
CA GLN A 19 -0.87 8.58 -6.51
C GLN A 19 -0.21 7.69 -5.45
N LYS A 20 0.69 6.79 -5.85
CA LYS A 20 1.45 5.96 -4.91
C LYS A 20 2.37 6.76 -4.02
N LYS A 21 3.05 7.77 -4.58
CA LYS A 21 3.90 8.68 -3.81
C LYS A 21 3.10 9.40 -2.72
N ARG A 22 1.98 10.03 -3.09
CA ARG A 22 1.09 10.71 -2.13
C ARG A 22 0.54 9.77 -1.06
N LEU A 23 0.22 8.52 -1.43
CA LEU A 23 -0.24 7.52 -0.47
C LEU A 23 0.89 7.09 0.48
N ALA A 24 2.11 6.88 -0.01
CA ALA A 24 3.26 6.55 0.82
C ALA A 24 3.61 7.69 1.78
N GLU A 25 3.53 8.95 1.33
CA GLU A 25 3.71 10.13 2.18
C GLU A 25 2.70 10.13 3.33
N ALA A 26 1.41 9.98 3.04
CA ALA A 26 0.36 9.97 4.05
C ALA A 26 0.53 8.82 5.07
N VAL A 27 0.82 7.60 4.61
CA VAL A 27 1.10 6.45 5.49
C VAL A 27 2.32 6.71 6.36
N THR A 28 3.38 7.29 5.78
CA THR A 28 4.61 7.60 6.51
C THR A 28 4.37 8.65 7.58
N ASP A 29 3.63 9.72 7.27
CA ASP A 29 3.29 10.79 8.21
C ASP A 29 2.56 10.22 9.45
N ASP A 30 1.60 9.31 9.23
CA ASP A 30 0.87 8.68 10.33
C ASP A 30 1.74 7.73 11.15
N LEU A 31 2.66 6.99 10.53
CA LEU A 31 3.58 6.12 11.28
C LEU A 31 4.54 6.94 12.14
N VAL A 32 5.07 8.04 11.61
CA VAL A 32 5.91 8.98 12.39
C VAL A 32 5.09 9.54 13.55
N ARG A 33 3.87 10.02 13.30
CA ARG A 33 3.00 10.64 14.31
C ARG A 33 2.56 9.68 15.41
N VAL A 34 2.18 8.45 15.05
CA VAL A 34 1.60 7.46 15.98
C VAL A 34 2.68 6.66 16.70
N LEU A 35 3.76 6.28 16.00
CA LEU A 35 4.81 5.41 16.55
C LEU A 35 6.04 6.17 17.04
N GLY A 36 6.17 7.47 16.72
CA GLY A 36 7.32 8.29 17.11
C GLY A 36 8.63 7.85 16.48
N VAL A 37 8.58 7.28 15.26
CA VAL A 37 9.77 6.81 14.53
C VAL A 37 10.35 7.91 13.63
N ASP A 38 11.63 7.81 13.31
CA ASP A 38 12.24 8.64 12.27
C ASP A 38 11.62 8.31 10.90
N ARG A 39 11.32 9.36 10.11
CA ARG A 39 10.73 9.22 8.77
C ARG A 39 11.57 8.33 7.85
N ASN A 40 12.90 8.45 7.91
CA ASN A 40 13.82 7.71 7.06
C ASN A 40 13.88 6.22 7.42
N ASN A 41 13.30 5.82 8.55
CA ASN A 41 13.17 4.43 8.96
C ASN A 41 11.83 3.80 8.53
N VAL A 42 10.97 4.51 7.78
CA VAL A 42 9.70 3.96 7.30
C VAL A 42 9.86 3.47 5.87
N ILE A 43 9.40 2.24 5.62
CA ILE A 43 9.40 1.63 4.29
C ILE A 43 7.95 1.31 3.88
N VAL A 44 7.53 1.83 2.72
CA VAL A 44 6.23 1.50 2.10
C VAL A 44 6.47 0.74 0.81
N ILE A 45 5.90 -0.46 0.71
CA ILE A 45 6.00 -1.34 -0.46
C ILE A 45 4.63 -1.41 -1.12
N PHE A 46 4.56 -1.05 -2.39
CA PHE A 46 3.36 -1.27 -3.21
C PHE A 46 3.50 -2.58 -3.97
N ASN A 47 2.45 -3.40 -3.91
CA ASN A 47 2.32 -4.59 -4.72
C ASN A 47 1.05 -4.45 -5.56
N ASP A 48 1.24 -4.17 -6.84
CA ASP A 48 0.14 -4.05 -7.79
C ASP A 48 -0.29 -5.43 -8.25
N LEU A 49 -1.57 -5.73 -8.04
CA LEU A 49 -2.19 -6.99 -8.37
C LEU A 49 -3.04 -6.81 -9.62
N PRO A 50 -2.70 -7.49 -10.73
CA PRO A 50 -3.58 -7.60 -11.88
C PRO A 50 -4.94 -8.17 -11.47
N LYS A 51 -6.00 -7.77 -12.18
CA LYS A 51 -7.37 -8.22 -11.85
C LYS A 51 -7.53 -9.74 -11.97
N GLU A 52 -6.78 -10.35 -12.87
CA GLU A 52 -6.76 -11.78 -13.15
C GLU A 52 -6.24 -12.59 -11.95
N ASN A 53 -5.46 -11.96 -11.07
CA ASN A 53 -4.83 -12.61 -9.92
C ASN A 53 -5.66 -12.49 -8.63
N LEU A 54 -6.84 -11.88 -8.69
CA LEU A 54 -7.67 -11.62 -7.52
C LEU A 54 -9.03 -12.31 -7.65
N VAL A 55 -9.39 -13.09 -6.64
CA VAL A 55 -10.69 -13.76 -6.52
C VAL A 55 -11.25 -13.47 -5.13
N LYS A 56 -12.46 -12.92 -5.06
CA LYS A 56 -13.16 -12.62 -3.81
C LYS A 56 -14.45 -13.43 -3.75
N GLY A 57 -14.56 -14.33 -2.77
CA GLY A 57 -15.76 -15.17 -2.61
C GLY A 57 -16.07 -16.05 -3.83
N GLY A 58 -15.04 -16.49 -4.55
CA GLY A 58 -15.19 -17.26 -5.80
C GLY A 58 -15.41 -16.41 -7.06
N THR A 59 -15.54 -15.09 -6.94
CA THR A 59 -15.72 -14.18 -8.09
C THR A 59 -14.41 -13.47 -8.45
N PRO A 60 -13.86 -13.66 -9.67
CA PRO A 60 -12.69 -12.94 -10.16
C PRO A 60 -12.88 -11.41 -10.14
N ALA A 61 -11.80 -10.64 -9.97
CA ALA A 61 -11.88 -9.18 -9.93
C ALA A 61 -12.27 -8.52 -11.26
N THR A 62 -12.18 -9.27 -12.36
CA THR A 62 -12.73 -8.90 -13.67
C THR A 62 -14.26 -8.84 -13.68
N GLU A 63 -14.93 -9.54 -12.76
CA GLU A 63 -16.40 -9.62 -12.65
C GLU A 63 -16.97 -8.79 -11.48
N TRP A 64 -16.11 -8.13 -10.69
CA TRP A 64 -16.59 -7.25 -9.62
C TRP A 64 -17.36 -6.08 -10.21
N LYS A 65 -18.61 -5.91 -9.77
CA LYS A 65 -19.43 -4.74 -10.13
C LYS A 65 -18.73 -3.47 -9.63
N LYS A 66 -18.67 -2.46 -10.50
CA LYS A 66 -18.17 -1.12 -10.17
C LYS A 66 -19.07 -0.46 -9.12
#